data_AF-A0A1N6XLT9-F1
#
_entry.id   AF-A0A1N6XLT9-F1
#
_cell.length_a   1.000
_cell.length_b   1.000
_cell.length_c   1.000
_cell.angle_alpha   90.00
_cell.angle_beta   90.00
_cell.angle_gamma   90.00
#
_symmetry.space_group_name_H-M   'P 1'
#
loop_
_entity.id
_entity.type
_entity.pdbx_description
1 polymer ?
#
loop_
_entity_poly.entity_id
_entity_poly.type
_entity_poly.pdbx_seq_one_letter_code
_entity_poly.pdbx_strand_id
1 'polypeptide(L)'
;MSKDVPTRERSVRERGTFANHGDDPTLASYLSSLFLLLSVPSFILLAYGGHWYGLYEYDTILLVFGGLLVGSIALTFTIMHVVTR
;
A
#
# COMPACT_ATOMS: atom_id res chain seq x y z
N MET A 1 -14.83 19.23 20.99
CA MET A 1 -14.17 18.12 21.72
C MET A 1 -12.67 18.35 21.67
N SER A 2 -12.02 18.50 22.82
CA SER A 2 -10.57 18.71 22.92
C SER A 2 -9.85 17.43 22.48
N LYS A 3 -8.90 17.55 21.56
CA LYS A 3 -8.07 16.44 21.07
C LYS A 3 -7.43 15.72 22.26
N ASP A 4 -7.58 14.39 22.33
CA ASP A 4 -6.82 13.52 23.23
C ASP A 4 -5.36 13.49 22.77
N VAL A 5 -4.60 14.52 23.16
CA VAL A 5 -3.15 14.57 22.90
C VAL A 5 -2.50 13.57 23.87
N PRO A 6 -1.64 12.64 23.39
CA PRO A 6 -1.01 11.66 24.27
C PRO A 6 -0.07 12.36 25.26
N THR A 7 -0.53 12.53 26.51
CA THR A 7 0.28 13.06 27.60
C THR A 7 1.20 11.98 28.17
N ARG A 8 2.33 12.41 28.76
CA ARG A 8 3.37 11.54 29.32
C ARG A 8 2.85 10.65 30.47
N GLU A 9 1.71 11.01 31.05
CA GLU A 9 1.05 10.35 32.17
C GLU A 9 0.38 9.01 31.78
N ARG A 10 0.11 8.77 30.49
CA ARG A 10 -0.50 7.50 30.03
C ARG A 10 0.56 6.42 29.81
N SER A 11 0.23 5.17 30.15
CA SER A 11 1.14 4.03 29.97
C SER A 11 1.47 3.78 28.49
N VAL A 12 2.63 3.16 28.19
CA VAL A 12 3.04 2.84 26.80
C VAL A 12 1.96 2.03 26.08
N ARG A 13 1.32 1.11 26.79
CA ARG A 13 0.23 0.28 26.27
C ARG A 13 -0.99 1.13 25.94
N GLU A 14 -1.42 2.05 26.79
CA GLU A 14 -2.54 2.94 26.49
C GLU A 14 -2.27 3.86 25.31
N ARG A 15 -1.03 4.34 25.16
CA ARG A 15 -0.62 5.15 24.00
C ARG A 15 -0.66 4.36 22.69
N GLY A 16 -0.37 3.06 22.70
CA GLY A 16 -0.44 2.21 21.50
C GLY A 16 -1.83 1.62 21.23
N THR A 17 -2.59 1.31 22.30
CA THR A 17 -3.90 0.63 22.19
C THR A 17 -5.04 1.63 21.96
N PHE A 18 -4.92 2.84 22.49
CA PHE A 18 -5.87 3.94 22.30
C PHE A 18 -5.34 5.05 21.41
N ALA A 19 -4.24 4.82 20.66
CA ALA A 19 -3.98 5.59 19.43
C ALA A 19 -5.00 5.21 18.35
N ASN A 20 -6.28 5.25 18.71
CA ASN A 20 -7.36 5.38 17.77
C ASN A 20 -7.15 6.77 17.17
N HIS A 21 -6.48 6.83 16.03
CA HIS A 21 -6.60 8.00 15.17
C HIS A 21 -8.07 7.97 14.75
N GLY A 22 -8.94 8.59 15.55
CA GLY A 22 -10.35 8.81 15.24
C GLY A 22 -10.51 9.83 14.12
N ASP A 23 -9.54 9.85 13.20
CA ASP A 23 -9.65 10.52 11.93
C ASP A 23 -10.59 9.65 11.09
N ASP A 24 -11.66 10.25 10.58
CA ASP A 24 -12.49 9.58 9.59
C ASP A 24 -11.57 9.02 8.49
N PRO A 25 -11.80 7.77 8.04
CA PRO A 25 -10.96 7.15 7.04
C PRO A 25 -10.86 8.06 5.81
N THR A 26 -9.64 8.55 5.57
CA THR A 26 -9.37 9.44 4.44
C THR A 26 -9.45 8.65 3.14
N LEU A 27 -9.73 9.34 2.02
CA LEU A 27 -9.70 8.72 0.69
C LEU A 27 -8.36 7.99 0.45
N ALA A 28 -7.25 8.55 0.92
CA ALA A 28 -5.93 7.94 0.83
C ALA A 28 -5.83 6.61 1.61
N SER A 29 -6.44 6.54 2.80
CA SER A 29 -6.50 5.30 3.60
C SER A 29 -7.28 4.19 2.88
N TYR A 30 -8.43 4.53 2.29
CA TYR A 30 -9.22 3.58 1.50
C TYR A 30 -8.46 3.10 0.25
N LEU A 31 -7.84 4.01 -0.50
CA LEU A 31 -7.06 3.67 -1.68
C LEU A 31 -5.85 2.80 -1.34
N SER A 32 -5.15 3.09 -0.24
CA SER A 32 -4.03 2.27 0.24
C SER A 32 -4.50 0.86 0.62
N SER A 33 -5.64 0.74 1.30
CA SER A 33 -6.20 -0.56 1.70
C SER A 33 -6.66 -1.37 0.48
N LEU A 34 -7.32 -0.71 -0.48
CA LEU A 34 -7.75 -1.32 -1.72
C LEU A 34 -6.56 -1.76 -2.57
N PHE A 35 -5.52 -0.92 -2.66
CA PHE A 35 -4.27 -1.28 -3.33
C PHE A 35 -3.62 -2.50 -2.68
N LEU A 36 -3.52 -2.54 -1.35
CA LEU A 36 -2.97 -3.70 -0.64
C LEU A 36 -3.76 -4.97 -0.98
N LEU A 37 -5.09 -4.91 -0.91
CA LEU A 37 -5.97 -6.05 -1.16
C LEU A 37 -5.91 -6.55 -2.61
N LEU A 38 -5.87 -5.62 -3.57
CA LEU A 38 -5.96 -5.95 -4.99
C LEU A 38 -4.61 -6.10 -5.69
N SER A 39 -3.50 -5.64 -5.09
CA SER A 39 -2.17 -5.63 -5.72
C SER A 39 -1.76 -7.00 -6.22
N VAL A 40 -1.72 -8.00 -5.34
CA VAL A 40 -1.31 -9.37 -5.68
C VAL A 40 -2.17 -10.00 -6.77
N PRO A 41 -3.52 -10.09 -6.64
CA PRO A 41 -4.32 -10.69 -7.70
C PRO A 41 -4.25 -9.90 -9.01
N SER A 42 -4.18 -8.57 -8.96
CA SER A 42 -4.08 -7.75 -10.18
C SER A 42 -2.73 -7.94 -10.87
N PHE A 43 -1.62 -8.00 -10.13
CA PHE A 43 -0.30 -8.22 -10.71
C PHE A 43 -0.14 -9.62 -11.29
N ILE A 44 -0.75 -10.64 -10.68
CA ILE A 44 -0.81 -11.99 -11.25
C ILE A 44 -1.56 -11.96 -12.58
N LEU A 45 -2.75 -11.34 -12.63
CA LEU A 45 -3.53 -11.24 -13.86
C LEU A 45 -2.81 -10.44 -14.95
N LEU A 46 -2.15 -9.35 -14.59
CA LEU A 46 -1.35 -8.55 -15.53
C LEU A 46 -0.15 -9.33 -16.05
N ALA A 47 0.55 -10.07 -15.20
CA ALA A 47 1.69 -10.87 -15.62
C ALA A 47 1.25 -12.03 -16.54
N TYR A 48 0.18 -12.74 -16.17
CA TYR A 48 -0.34 -13.80 -17.01
C TYR A 48 -0.90 -13.26 -18.34
N GLY A 49 -1.59 -12.13 -18.30
CA GLY A 49 -2.10 -11.43 -19.48
C GLY A 49 -0.98 -11.00 -20.43
N GLY A 50 0.15 -10.53 -19.91
CA GLY A 50 1.33 -10.18 -20.71
C GLY A 50 1.94 -11.37 -21.43
N HIS A 51 2.05 -12.51 -20.75
CA HIS A 51 2.45 -13.77 -21.38
C HIS A 51 1.45 -14.21 -22.46
N TRP A 52 0.15 -14.17 -22.16
CA TRP A 52 -0.89 -14.55 -23.13
C TRP A 52 -0.89 -13.66 -24.38
N TYR A 53 -0.53 -12.39 -24.22
CA TYR A 53 -0.35 -11.44 -25.33
C TYR A 53 0.98 -11.64 -26.09
N GLY A 54 1.83 -12.57 -25.66
CA GLY A 54 3.11 -12.88 -26.31
C GLY A 54 4.23 -11.87 -26.02
N LEU A 55 4.14 -11.09 -24.95
CA LEU A 55 5.20 -10.13 -24.57
C LEU A 55 6.48 -10.81 -24.06
N TYR A 56 6.34 -12.00 -23.48
CA TYR A 56 7.43 -12.80 -22.93
C TYR A 56 6.99 -14.26 -22.71
N GLU A 57 7.97 -15.13 -22.49
CA GLU A 57 7.77 -16.56 -22.24
C GLU A 57 7.21 -16.86 -20.85
N TYR A 58 6.62 -18.05 -20.67
CA TYR A 58 5.93 -18.44 -19.44
C TYR A 58 6.85 -18.44 -18.21
N ASP A 59 8.11 -18.84 -18.39
CA ASP A 59 9.14 -18.86 -17.35
C ASP A 59 9.44 -17.46 -16.77
N THR A 60 9.15 -16.41 -17.55
CA THR A 60 9.43 -15.02 -17.21
C THR A 60 8.30 -14.39 -16.39
N ILE A 61 7.14 -15.04 -16.25
CA ILE A 61 5.98 -14.53 -15.51
C ILE A 61 6.35 -14.15 -14.07
N LEU A 62 7.12 -14.99 -13.36
CA LEU A 62 7.52 -14.73 -11.97
C LEU A 62 8.41 -13.48 -11.85
N LEU A 63 9.31 -13.28 -12.82
CA LEU A 63 10.17 -12.10 -12.87
C LEU A 63 9.35 -10.84 -13.14
N VAL A 64 8.39 -10.90 -14.07
CA VAL A 64 7.52 -9.77 -14.38
C VAL A 64 6.61 -9.43 -13.21
N PHE A 65 6.02 -10.43 -12.56
CA PHE A 65 5.26 -10.21 -11.33
C PHE A 65 6.10 -9.52 -10.25
N GLY A 66 7.32 -10.02 -10.00
CA GLY A 66 8.23 -9.41 -9.04
C GLY A 66 8.59 -7.96 -9.42
N GLY A 67 8.84 -7.71 -10.70
CA GLY A 67 9.08 -6.37 -11.24
C GLY A 67 7.89 -5.43 -11.06
N LEU A 68 6.66 -5.89 -11.33
CA LEU A 68 5.43 -5.12 -11.10
C LEU A 68 5.26 -4.77 -9.62
N LEU A 69 5.50 -5.72 -8.72
CA LEU A 69 5.41 -5.49 -7.28
C LEU A 69 6.42 -4.43 -6.82
N VAL A 70 7.70 -4.62 -7.12
CA VAL A 70 8.77 -3.68 -6.73
C VAL A 70 8.55 -2.31 -7.38
N GLY A 71 8.21 -2.30 -8.67
CA GLY A 71 7.91 -1.08 -9.42
C GLY A 71 6.74 -0.30 -8.83
N SER A 72 5.67 -0.99 -8.39
CA SER A 72 4.50 -0.34 -7.77
C SER A 72 4.83 0.30 -6.41
N ILE A 73 5.68 -0.33 -5.61
CA ILE A 73 6.16 0.21 -4.33
C ILE A 73 7.01 1.46 -4.59
N ALA A 74 7.99 1.35 -5.49
CA ALA A 74 8.85 2.47 -5.86
C ALA A 74 8.03 3.65 -6.42
N LEU A 75 7.03 3.37 -7.26
CA LEU A 75 6.12 4.37 -7.81
C LEU A 75 5.32 5.06 -6.71
N THR A 76 4.72 4.29 -5.79
CA THR A 76 3.92 4.83 -4.68
C THR A 76 4.78 5.73 -3.79
N PHE A 77 5.98 5.28 -3.43
CA PHE A 77 6.93 6.07 -2.64
C PHE A 77 7.32 7.37 -3.36
N THR A 78 7.60 7.29 -4.66
CA THR A 78 7.94 8.46 -5.48
C THR A 78 6.78 9.47 -5.52
N ILE A 79 5.55 9.01 -5.73
CA ILE A 79 4.36 9.86 -5.72
C ILE A 79 4.20 10.54 -4.36
N MET A 80 4.27 9.77 -3.26
CA MET A 80 4.19 10.33 -1.91
C MET A 80 5.26 11.40 -1.70
N HIS A 81 6.50 11.12 -2.10
CA HIS A 81 7.62 12.04 -1.96
C HIS A 81 7.44 13.35 -2.72
N VAL A 82 6.83 13.32 -3.90
CA VAL A 82 6.57 14.52 -4.70
C VAL A 82 5.38 15.30 -4.15
N VAL A 83 4.34 14.63 -3.68
CA VAL A 83 3.09 15.26 -3.23
C VAL A 83 3.19 15.84 -1.80
N THR A 84 4.08 15.30 -0.95
CA THR A 84 4.29 15.80 0.42
C THR A 84 5.49 16.74 0.58
N ARG A 85 6.15 17.10 -0.52
CA ARG A 85 7.13 18.20 -0.57
C ARG A 85 6.43 19.53 -0.89
#